data_AF-A0AAU4F3N3-F1
#
_entry.id   AF-A0AAU4F3N3-F1
#
_cell.length_a   1.000
_cell.length_b   1.000
_cell.length_c   1.000
_cell.angle_alpha   90.00
_cell.angle_beta   90.00
_cell.angle_gamma   90.00
#
_symmetry.space_group_name_H-M   'P 1'
#
loop_
_entity.id
_entity.type
_entity.pdbx_description
1 polymer ?
#
loop_
_entity_poly.entity_id
_entity_poly.type
_entity_poly.pdbx_seq_one_letter_code
_entity_poly.pdbx_strand_id
1 'polypeptide(L)'
;MTALLLGPLLRHVDATSATIWVETDGPCEVGAGDATARTFEVSGHHYALVVLTGLEPAKSTPYEVRLDGDVVWPEPGGDLPPSRIRTLSPEDSRFRLVFGSCRKPREQDALGQDALAAYARRMAKLAEEEWPESLVLLGDQVYADETTDDTQKWLASRRDTSQPPGSEVADFEEYCHLYSEAWSDPAVRWLLSTLPTSMIFDDHDVRDDWNTSQAWRAEMAATSWWPERIRGALVSYWIYQHLGNLGPEELAGDKLFQQVGTSGTDNAELLREFADRADREADGAKGTRWSYRRDFGPVRLLVIDSRAGRILEGGVRSMIGEDEFHWIEEQAGGDVDHLLIGTSLPWLLPTALSFAQSINERACTRPGVRGKAAEWFRQFADLEHWPAFRESFDRLAKLIARVADDGAASVNVLSGDVHHAYVARARFPREPAAPVHQLTCSPMHNTVPWYMNRVFRLGWSRRLTGLMGWLARRSGVRPTDLTWDCVSGPHFGNAVMTLDVDGRTAWATMQRTTDDGLVDETSIRLT
;
A
#
# COMPACT_ATOMS: atom_id res chain seq x y z
N MET A 1 12.81 33.23 1.42
CA MET A 1 11.46 32.65 1.47
C MET A 1 11.65 31.16 1.36
N THR A 2 11.12 30.42 2.32
CA THR A 2 11.14 28.95 2.34
C THR A 2 10.26 28.45 1.19
N ALA A 3 10.73 27.48 0.42
CA ALA A 3 10.02 26.88 -0.71
C ALA A 3 9.33 25.57 -0.30
N LEU A 4 8.21 25.28 -0.95
CA LEU A 4 7.52 23.99 -0.87
C LEU A 4 8.21 23.00 -1.81
N LEU A 5 8.91 22.02 -1.26
CA LEU A 5 9.62 20.98 -2.03
C LEU A 5 8.65 19.92 -2.52
N LEU A 6 7.84 19.35 -1.62
CA LEU A 6 6.89 18.29 -1.93
C LEU A 6 5.56 18.48 -1.20
N GLY A 7 4.49 17.96 -1.80
CA GLY A 7 3.12 18.16 -1.34
C GLY A 7 2.46 19.44 -1.88
N PRO A 8 1.31 19.86 -1.31
CA PRO A 8 0.62 19.21 -0.21
C PRO A 8 0.07 17.85 -0.58
N LEU A 9 0.09 16.94 0.39
CA LEU A 9 -0.64 15.68 0.36
C LEU A 9 -1.81 15.79 1.33
N LEU A 10 -3.03 15.64 0.82
CA LEU A 10 -4.21 15.43 1.66
C LEU A 10 -4.20 13.96 2.10
N ARG A 11 -4.05 13.74 3.41
CA ARG A 11 -3.78 12.40 3.96
C ARG A 11 -5.01 11.78 4.59
N HIS A 12 -5.54 12.46 5.60
CA HIS A 12 -6.73 12.04 6.33
C HIS A 12 -7.84 13.06 6.10
N VAL A 13 -9.07 12.58 5.90
CA VAL A 13 -10.29 13.39 5.97
C VAL A 13 -11.39 12.53 6.58
N ASP A 14 -12.07 13.06 7.58
CA ASP A 14 -13.30 12.50 8.12
C ASP A 14 -14.45 13.54 8.02
N ALA A 15 -15.50 13.40 8.83
CA ALA A 15 -16.62 14.35 8.85
C ALA A 15 -16.24 15.75 9.38
N THR A 16 -15.21 15.88 10.20
CA THR A 16 -14.88 17.11 10.94
C THR A 16 -13.39 17.43 11.01
N SER A 17 -12.54 16.62 10.40
CA SER A 17 -11.10 16.77 10.44
C SER A 17 -10.45 16.49 9.10
N ALA A 18 -9.27 17.05 8.92
CA ALA A 18 -8.40 16.77 7.80
C ALA A 18 -6.93 16.86 8.22
N THR A 19 -6.04 16.24 7.45
CA THR A 19 -4.60 16.32 7.66
C THR A 19 -3.87 16.54 6.36
N ILE A 20 -3.01 17.56 6.34
CA ILE A 20 -2.19 17.93 5.18
C ILE A 20 -0.72 17.75 5.53
N TRP A 21 0.00 16.98 4.71
CA TRP A 21 1.44 16.77 4.81
C TRP A 21 2.19 17.62 3.78
N VAL A 22 3.34 18.17 4.16
CA VAL A 22 4.26 18.91 3.27
C VAL A 22 5.73 18.66 3.63
N GLU A 23 6.60 18.88 2.64
CA GLU A 23 8.06 19.00 2.80
C GLU A 23 8.55 20.37 2.30
N THR A 24 9.46 21.01 3.03
CA THR A 24 9.97 22.35 2.76
C THR A 24 11.50 22.39 2.74
N ASP A 25 12.08 23.39 2.08
CA ASP A 25 13.55 23.55 1.93
C ASP A 25 14.25 24.17 3.15
N GLY A 26 13.49 24.44 4.20
CA GLY A 26 13.95 25.09 5.42
C GLY A 26 12.89 25.06 6.52
N PRO A 27 13.27 25.45 7.76
CA PRO A 27 12.34 25.51 8.87
C PRO A 27 11.35 26.67 8.70
N CYS A 28 10.06 26.42 8.89
CA CYS A 28 9.02 27.44 8.78
C CYS A 28 7.76 27.06 9.58
N GLU A 29 6.80 27.99 9.64
CA GLU A 29 5.43 27.70 10.01
C GLU A 29 4.59 27.40 8.76
N VAL A 30 3.95 26.25 8.73
CA VAL A 30 3.06 25.81 7.67
C VAL A 30 1.62 26.04 8.09
N GLY A 31 0.82 26.72 7.27
CA GLY A 31 -0.60 26.96 7.50
C GLY A 31 -1.50 26.36 6.42
N ALA A 32 -2.65 25.84 6.84
CA ALA A 32 -3.75 25.44 5.95
C ALA A 32 -5.10 25.72 6.62
N GLY A 33 -5.99 26.47 5.95
CA GLY A 33 -7.21 26.96 6.59
C GLY A 33 -6.88 27.84 7.80
N ASP A 34 -7.44 27.54 8.98
CA ASP A 34 -7.13 28.23 10.23
C ASP A 34 -6.10 27.49 11.10
N ALA A 35 -5.58 26.34 10.63
CA ALA A 35 -4.62 25.52 11.35
C ALA A 35 -3.17 25.84 10.93
N THR A 36 -2.25 25.72 11.87
CA THR A 36 -0.81 25.84 11.60
C THR A 36 -0.02 24.72 12.30
N ALA A 37 1.14 24.38 11.74
CA ALA A 37 2.12 23.51 12.34
C ALA A 37 3.54 24.01 12.02
N ARG A 38 4.45 23.92 13.00
CA ARG A 38 5.88 24.13 12.76
C ARG A 38 6.47 22.90 12.08
N THR A 39 7.43 23.11 11.18
CA THR A 39 8.16 21.97 10.62
C THR A 39 9.05 21.30 11.67
N PHE A 40 9.18 19.98 11.59
CA PHE A 40 10.19 19.20 12.29
C PHE A 40 11.31 18.79 11.33
N GLU A 41 12.51 18.61 11.85
CA GLU A 41 13.70 18.33 11.06
C GLU A 41 14.13 16.86 11.16
N VAL A 42 14.54 16.27 10.04
CA VAL A 42 15.16 14.94 9.94
C VAL A 42 16.28 14.99 8.90
N SER A 43 17.52 14.85 9.34
CA SER A 43 18.71 14.88 8.46
C SER A 43 18.76 16.12 7.56
N GLY A 44 18.35 17.29 8.06
CA GLY A 44 18.27 18.54 7.29
C GLY A 44 17.05 18.69 6.36
N HIS A 45 16.15 17.71 6.29
CA HIS A 45 14.84 17.86 5.65
C HIS A 45 13.81 18.40 6.64
N HIS A 46 12.85 19.20 6.16
CA HIS A 46 11.84 19.83 7.00
C HIS A 46 10.44 19.41 6.59
N TYR A 47 9.67 18.83 7.52
CA TYR A 47 8.35 18.30 7.26
C TYR A 47 7.31 18.91 8.19
N ALA A 48 6.07 19.06 7.73
CA ALA A 48 4.95 19.40 8.60
C ALA A 48 3.73 18.55 8.30
N LEU A 49 2.97 18.27 9.36
CA LEU A 49 1.66 17.62 9.31
C LEU A 49 0.64 18.57 9.95
N VAL A 50 -0.10 19.31 9.13
CA VAL A 50 -1.10 20.28 9.58
C VAL A 50 -2.41 19.54 9.83
N VAL A 51 -2.82 19.47 11.10
CA VAL A 51 -4.07 18.82 11.53
C VAL A 51 -5.16 19.88 11.65
N LEU A 52 -6.20 19.78 10.82
CA LEU A 52 -7.38 20.62 10.85
C LEU A 52 -8.49 19.88 11.61
N THR A 53 -9.11 20.54 12.58
CA THR A 53 -10.23 19.99 13.38
C THR A 53 -11.39 20.97 13.44
N GLY A 54 -12.60 20.48 13.69
CA GLY A 54 -13.79 21.34 13.77
C GLY A 54 -14.29 21.82 12.41
N LEU A 55 -13.93 21.10 11.34
CA LEU A 55 -14.47 21.32 10.01
C LEU A 55 -15.97 20.99 9.99
N GLU A 56 -16.70 21.68 9.13
CA GLU A 56 -18.13 21.43 8.92
C GLU A 56 -18.30 20.13 8.11
N PRO A 57 -19.13 19.16 8.56
CA PRO A 57 -19.44 17.95 7.79
C PRO A 57 -20.09 18.21 6.45
N ALA A 58 -19.94 17.24 5.53
CA ALA A 58 -20.54 17.28 4.20
C ALA A 58 -20.22 18.55 3.40
N LYS A 59 -19.00 19.09 3.58
CA LYS A 59 -18.57 20.34 2.97
C LYS A 59 -17.32 20.16 2.15
N SER A 60 -17.37 20.77 0.97
CA SER A 60 -16.22 20.89 0.09
C SER A 60 -15.65 22.30 0.20
N THR A 61 -14.41 22.43 0.68
CA THR A 61 -13.76 23.71 0.95
C THR A 61 -12.44 23.81 0.20
N PRO A 62 -12.19 24.85 -0.62
CA PRO A 62 -10.86 25.06 -1.21
C PRO A 62 -9.89 25.38 -0.10
N TYR A 63 -8.65 24.92 -0.22
CA TYR A 63 -7.63 25.27 0.74
C TYR A 63 -6.37 25.76 0.04
N GLU A 64 -5.63 26.58 0.76
CA GLU A 64 -4.31 27.06 0.40
C GLU A 64 -3.30 26.50 1.42
N VAL A 65 -2.07 26.30 0.97
CA VAL A 65 -0.93 26.10 1.88
C VAL A 65 -0.13 27.38 1.92
N ARG A 66 0.22 27.79 3.13
CA ARG A 66 1.05 28.97 3.39
C ARG A 66 2.32 28.57 4.12
N LEU A 67 3.46 29.10 3.69
CA LEU A 67 4.74 29.01 4.42
C LEU A 67 5.08 30.39 4.97
N ASP A 68 5.17 30.53 6.29
CA ASP A 68 5.37 31.81 6.99
C ASP A 68 4.38 32.93 6.55
N GLY A 69 3.18 32.52 6.15
CA GLY A 69 2.10 33.41 5.67
C GLY A 69 2.01 33.58 4.16
N ASP A 70 3.04 33.21 3.40
CA ASP A 70 3.05 33.30 1.94
C ASP A 70 2.35 32.09 1.30
N VAL A 71 1.37 32.33 0.42
CA VAL A 71 0.67 31.24 -0.29
C VAL A 71 1.59 30.57 -1.29
N VAL A 72 1.83 29.26 -1.11
CA VAL A 72 2.67 28.42 -1.98
C VAL A 72 1.89 27.35 -2.72
N TRP A 73 0.65 27.10 -2.32
CA TRP A 73 -0.26 26.17 -2.99
C TRP A 73 -1.69 26.74 -3.00
N PRO A 74 -2.43 26.67 -4.12
CA PRO A 74 -2.03 26.09 -5.41
C PRO A 74 -0.88 26.86 -6.08
N GLU A 75 -0.10 26.17 -6.91
CA GLU A 75 1.00 26.81 -7.66
C GLU A 75 0.46 27.94 -8.56
N PRO A 76 1.10 29.14 -8.56
CA PRO A 76 0.67 30.23 -9.41
C PRO A 76 0.65 29.85 -10.89
N GLY A 77 -0.49 30.02 -11.56
CA GLY A 77 -0.65 29.73 -12.98
C GLY A 77 -0.86 28.24 -13.33
N GLY A 78 -1.16 27.39 -12.35
CA GLY A 78 -1.56 26.01 -12.61
C GLY A 78 -2.90 25.91 -13.35
N ASP A 79 -2.98 24.97 -14.30
CA ASP A 79 -4.17 24.72 -15.12
C ASP A 79 -5.16 23.71 -14.48
N LEU A 80 -4.81 23.15 -13.32
CA LEU A 80 -5.64 22.17 -12.61
C LEU A 80 -6.59 22.85 -11.62
N PRO A 81 -7.77 22.25 -11.33
CA PRO A 81 -8.72 22.82 -10.37
C PRO A 81 -8.10 23.05 -8.98
N PRO A 82 -8.61 23.99 -8.17
CA PRO A 82 -8.14 24.16 -6.80
C PRO A 82 -8.29 22.88 -5.98
N SER A 83 -7.27 22.53 -5.19
CA SER A 83 -7.34 21.44 -4.23
C SER A 83 -8.39 21.72 -3.16
N ARG A 84 -9.07 20.66 -2.69
CA ARG A 84 -10.23 20.78 -1.82
C ARG A 84 -10.16 19.79 -0.68
N ILE A 85 -10.63 20.20 0.49
CA ILE A 85 -10.96 19.30 1.59
C ILE A 85 -12.46 19.00 1.48
N ARG A 86 -12.81 17.73 1.24
CA ARG A 86 -14.19 17.24 1.11
C ARG A 86 -14.54 16.42 2.34
N THR A 87 -15.09 17.06 3.38
CA THR A 87 -15.48 16.36 4.61
C THR A 87 -16.63 15.41 4.36
N LEU A 88 -16.56 14.25 5.00
CA LEU A 88 -17.56 13.20 4.81
C LEU A 88 -18.89 13.60 5.44
N SER A 89 -19.98 13.08 4.87
CA SER A 89 -21.30 13.15 5.50
C SER A 89 -21.56 11.87 6.28
N PRO A 90 -21.89 11.94 7.58
CA PRO A 90 -22.36 10.78 8.33
C PRO A 90 -23.65 10.17 7.79
N GLU A 91 -24.40 10.92 6.97
CA GLU A 91 -25.69 10.52 6.40
C GLU A 91 -25.60 10.07 4.94
N ASP A 92 -24.51 10.39 4.21
CA ASP A 92 -24.36 9.94 2.82
C ASP A 92 -23.90 8.49 2.82
N SER A 93 -24.75 7.63 2.25
CA SER A 93 -24.45 6.21 2.12
C SER A 93 -23.64 5.89 0.86
N ARG A 94 -23.31 6.89 0.05
CA ARG A 94 -22.46 6.73 -1.13
C ARG A 94 -21.00 6.95 -0.77
N PHE A 95 -20.15 6.11 -1.34
CA PHE A 95 -18.71 6.21 -1.14
C PHE A 95 -17.99 5.63 -2.35
N ARG A 96 -17.04 6.38 -2.89
CA ARG A 96 -16.19 6.00 -4.02
C ARG A 96 -14.74 6.02 -3.59
N LEU A 97 -14.05 4.92 -3.84
CA LEU A 97 -12.64 4.73 -3.54
C LEU A 97 -11.90 4.28 -4.79
N VAL A 98 -10.74 4.86 -5.06
CA VAL A 98 -9.82 4.43 -6.12
C VAL A 98 -8.63 3.73 -5.48
N PHE A 99 -8.17 2.63 -6.07
CA PHE A 99 -6.99 1.95 -5.57
C PHE A 99 -6.15 1.28 -6.66
N GLY A 100 -4.93 0.92 -6.27
CA GLY A 100 -3.97 0.14 -7.04
C GLY A 100 -2.59 0.17 -6.39
N SER A 101 -1.58 -0.29 -7.11
CA SER A 101 -0.20 -0.49 -6.62
C SER A 101 0.79 -0.50 -7.80
N CYS A 102 2.08 -0.65 -7.50
CA CYS A 102 3.13 -0.86 -8.50
C CYS A 102 3.19 0.28 -9.52
N ARG A 103 3.56 1.47 -9.02
CA ARG A 103 3.69 2.68 -9.83
C ARG A 103 5.16 3.10 -9.89
N LYS A 104 5.88 2.66 -10.92
CA LYS A 104 7.20 3.23 -11.22
C LYS A 104 7.05 4.70 -11.60
N PRO A 105 7.96 5.60 -11.22
CA PRO A 105 7.97 6.97 -11.71
C PRO A 105 8.19 7.03 -13.23
N ARG A 106 7.94 8.20 -13.82
CA ARG A 106 8.02 8.42 -15.27
C ARG A 106 9.47 8.26 -15.75
N GLU A 107 9.66 7.71 -16.97
CA GLU A 107 10.82 7.86 -17.90
C GLU A 107 11.17 6.62 -18.72
N GLN A 108 10.47 5.50 -18.56
CA GLN A 108 10.68 4.34 -19.42
C GLN A 108 9.55 4.25 -20.44
N ASP A 109 9.81 4.60 -21.70
CA ASP A 109 8.84 4.52 -22.82
C ASP A 109 8.18 3.13 -22.92
N ALA A 110 8.89 2.09 -22.47
CA ALA A 110 8.40 0.73 -22.43
C ALA A 110 7.21 0.53 -21.46
N LEU A 111 7.02 1.40 -20.46
CA LEU A 111 6.05 1.19 -19.38
C LEU A 111 4.59 1.49 -19.75
N GLY A 112 4.35 2.18 -20.86
CA GLY A 112 3.02 2.66 -21.25
C GLY A 112 2.60 3.91 -20.47
N GLN A 113 1.29 4.21 -20.46
CA GLN A 113 0.78 5.39 -19.74
C GLN A 113 0.62 5.10 -18.24
N ASP A 114 1.03 6.04 -17.40
CA ASP A 114 0.77 6.03 -15.95
C ASP A 114 -0.75 6.17 -15.68
N ALA A 115 -1.36 5.12 -15.12
CA ALA A 115 -2.79 5.07 -14.87
C ALA A 115 -3.25 6.04 -13.79
N LEU A 116 -2.41 6.34 -12.79
CA LEU A 116 -2.74 7.29 -11.72
C LEU A 116 -2.72 8.72 -12.26
N ALA A 117 -1.70 9.06 -13.05
CA ALA A 117 -1.63 10.36 -13.72
C ALA A 117 -2.76 10.52 -14.77
N ALA A 118 -3.11 9.46 -15.49
CA ALA A 118 -4.25 9.45 -16.40
C ALA A 118 -5.59 9.65 -15.65
N TYR A 119 -5.74 9.02 -14.48
CA TYR A 119 -6.91 9.21 -13.62
C TYR A 119 -7.02 10.65 -13.14
N ALA A 120 -5.93 11.23 -12.65
CA ALA A 120 -5.88 12.63 -12.23
C ALA A 120 -6.32 13.60 -13.34
N ARG A 121 -5.79 13.43 -14.56
CA ARG A 121 -6.16 14.27 -15.72
C ARG A 121 -7.62 14.08 -16.15
N ARG A 122 -8.21 12.90 -15.96
CA ARG A 122 -9.63 12.66 -16.17
C ARG A 122 -10.46 13.35 -15.10
N MET A 123 -10.14 13.12 -13.83
CA MET A 123 -10.82 13.69 -12.66
C MET A 123 -10.88 15.22 -12.72
N ALA A 124 -9.79 15.87 -13.14
CA ALA A 124 -9.72 17.32 -13.32
C ALA A 124 -10.77 17.90 -14.31
N LYS A 125 -11.39 17.05 -15.14
CA LYS A 125 -12.44 17.43 -16.10
C LYS A 125 -13.85 17.01 -15.66
N LEU A 126 -13.96 16.25 -14.58
CA LEU A 126 -15.25 15.80 -14.03
C LEU A 126 -15.83 16.87 -13.10
N ALA A 127 -17.15 16.83 -12.92
CA ALA A 127 -17.80 17.56 -11.86
C ALA A 127 -17.33 17.05 -10.49
N GLU A 128 -17.30 17.92 -9.48
CA GLU A 128 -16.77 17.59 -8.16
C GLU A 128 -17.54 16.45 -7.49
N GLU A 129 -18.84 16.34 -7.76
CA GLU A 129 -19.72 15.30 -7.23
C GLU A 129 -19.38 13.90 -7.77
N GLU A 130 -18.59 13.81 -8.84
CA GLU A 130 -18.08 12.55 -9.39
C GLU A 130 -16.69 12.18 -8.87
N TRP A 131 -16.05 13.09 -8.13
CA TRP A 131 -14.72 12.83 -7.57
C TRP A 131 -14.79 11.75 -6.48
N PRO A 132 -13.84 10.82 -6.45
CA PRO A 132 -13.79 9.81 -5.39
C PRO A 132 -13.57 10.47 -4.02
N GLU A 133 -14.08 9.84 -2.97
CA GLU A 133 -13.89 10.28 -1.59
C GLU A 133 -12.52 9.87 -1.05
N SER A 134 -11.88 8.82 -1.60
CA SER A 134 -10.56 8.38 -1.12
C SER A 134 -9.71 7.68 -2.20
N LEU A 135 -8.38 7.76 -2.02
CA LEU A 135 -7.38 7.02 -2.78
C LEU A 135 -6.63 6.05 -1.84
N VAL A 136 -6.43 4.80 -2.27
CA VAL A 136 -5.62 3.81 -1.55
C VAL A 136 -4.51 3.27 -2.43
N LEU A 137 -3.25 3.45 -1.99
CA LEU A 137 -2.08 2.89 -2.67
C LEU A 137 -1.56 1.70 -1.86
N LEU A 138 -1.56 0.52 -2.47
CA LEU A 138 -1.33 -0.76 -1.80
C LEU A 138 0.06 -1.34 -2.05
N GLY A 139 1.07 -0.49 -2.07
CA GLY A 139 2.47 -0.91 -2.18
C GLY A 139 3.15 -0.40 -3.44
N ASP A 140 4.49 -0.45 -3.43
CA ASP A 140 5.37 -0.05 -4.53
C ASP A 140 5.12 1.39 -4.99
N GLN A 141 5.09 2.31 -4.02
CA GLN A 141 4.99 3.74 -4.26
C GLN A 141 6.33 4.30 -4.75
N VAL A 142 7.43 3.66 -4.35
CA VAL A 142 8.79 3.88 -4.83
C VAL A 142 9.47 2.53 -5.12
N TYR A 143 10.53 2.54 -5.94
CA TYR A 143 11.30 1.35 -6.29
C TYR A 143 12.77 1.53 -5.93
N ALA A 144 13.16 1.00 -4.77
CA ALA A 144 14.49 1.17 -4.20
C ALA A 144 15.57 0.31 -4.87
N ASP A 145 15.18 -0.80 -5.49
CA ASP A 145 16.06 -1.74 -6.19
C ASP A 145 15.99 -1.62 -7.73
N GLU A 146 14.92 -1.03 -8.27
CA GLU A 146 14.72 -0.80 -9.71
C GLU A 146 14.59 0.70 -10.03
N THR A 147 15.68 1.45 -9.80
CA THR A 147 15.73 2.91 -9.98
C THR A 147 15.78 3.35 -11.45
N THR A 148 15.20 4.52 -11.77
CA THR A 148 15.25 5.15 -13.11
C THR A 148 16.67 5.53 -13.54
N ASP A 149 16.89 5.75 -14.84
CA ASP A 149 18.19 6.20 -15.37
C ASP A 149 18.64 7.54 -14.74
N ASP A 150 17.70 8.44 -14.46
CA ASP A 150 17.97 9.74 -13.85
C ASP A 150 18.32 9.61 -12.36
N THR A 151 17.60 8.78 -11.61
CA THR A 151 17.97 8.41 -10.24
C THR A 151 19.36 7.77 -10.23
N GLN A 152 19.67 6.83 -11.13
CA GLN A 152 21.00 6.20 -11.22
C GLN A 152 22.13 7.21 -11.46
N LYS A 153 21.91 8.21 -12.33
CA LYS A 153 22.88 9.30 -12.56
C LYS A 153 23.06 10.14 -11.29
N TRP A 154 21.98 10.45 -10.59
CA TRP A 154 22.04 11.21 -9.33
C TRP A 154 22.78 10.43 -8.24
N LEU A 155 22.49 9.13 -8.08
CA LEU A 155 23.20 8.24 -7.15
C LEU A 155 24.71 8.19 -7.43
N ALA A 156 25.10 8.06 -8.70
CA ALA A 156 26.51 8.08 -9.13
C ALA A 156 27.24 9.40 -8.86
N SER A 157 26.50 10.50 -8.68
CA SER A 157 27.08 11.79 -8.26
C SER A 157 27.36 11.87 -6.76
N ARG A 158 26.71 11.01 -5.96
CA ARG A 158 26.77 11.03 -4.49
C ARG A 158 27.72 9.99 -3.90
N ARG A 159 27.79 8.80 -4.51
CA ARG A 159 28.65 7.71 -4.04
C ARG A 159 29.15 6.84 -5.20
N ASP A 160 30.15 6.02 -4.91
CA ASP A 160 30.68 5.03 -5.86
C ASP A 160 29.67 3.88 -6.05
N THR A 161 28.87 3.94 -7.11
CA THR A 161 27.88 2.91 -7.48
C THR A 161 28.50 1.64 -8.06
N SER A 162 29.83 1.54 -8.15
CA SER A 162 30.49 0.24 -8.39
C SER A 162 30.54 -0.63 -7.13
N GLN A 163 30.37 -0.04 -5.95
CA GLN A 163 30.26 -0.76 -4.69
C GLN A 163 28.80 -1.08 -4.35
N PRO A 164 28.52 -2.18 -3.64
CA PRO A 164 27.19 -2.48 -3.14
C PRO A 164 26.58 -1.30 -2.33
N PRO A 165 25.27 -1.02 -2.46
CA PRO A 165 24.26 -1.79 -3.19
C PRO A 165 24.17 -1.45 -4.70
N GLY A 166 25.22 -0.87 -5.27
CA GLY A 166 25.31 -0.59 -6.71
C GLY A 166 24.50 0.64 -7.08
N SER A 167 23.61 0.48 -8.05
CA SER A 167 22.65 1.50 -8.48
C SER A 167 21.34 1.49 -7.69
N GLU A 168 21.17 0.58 -6.72
CA GLU A 168 20.01 0.57 -5.81
C GLU A 168 20.19 1.63 -4.71
N VAL A 169 19.09 2.08 -4.09
CA VAL A 169 19.08 3.02 -2.97
C VAL A 169 19.71 2.44 -1.70
N ALA A 170 20.45 3.29 -0.96
CA ALA A 170 21.31 2.89 0.16
C ALA A 170 20.98 3.54 1.51
N ASP A 171 20.40 4.76 1.53
CA ASP A 171 20.19 5.52 2.76
C ASP A 171 18.95 6.44 2.70
N PHE A 172 18.66 7.12 3.82
CA PHE A 172 17.49 7.99 3.96
C PHE A 172 17.39 9.09 2.90
N GLU A 173 18.48 9.76 2.57
CA GLU A 173 18.50 10.87 1.61
C GLU A 173 18.22 10.35 0.18
N GLU A 174 18.74 9.17 -0.15
CA GLU A 174 18.42 8.50 -1.41
C GLU A 174 16.95 8.06 -1.48
N TYR A 175 16.32 7.69 -0.36
CA TYR A 175 14.87 7.48 -0.29
C TYR A 175 14.08 8.78 -0.47
N CYS A 176 14.49 9.90 0.15
CA CYS A 176 13.85 11.20 -0.07
C CYS A 176 13.83 11.58 -1.56
N HIS A 177 14.93 11.29 -2.27
CA HIS A 177 14.99 11.48 -3.73
C HIS A 177 13.94 10.64 -4.48
N LEU A 178 13.75 9.37 -4.12
CA LEU A 178 12.71 8.53 -4.75
C LEU A 178 11.31 9.09 -4.55
N TYR A 179 10.98 9.56 -3.34
CA TYR A 179 9.67 10.17 -3.08
C TYR A 179 9.47 11.47 -3.86
N SER A 180 10.51 12.30 -3.94
CA SER A 180 10.51 13.50 -4.79
C SER A 180 10.25 13.14 -6.25
N GLU A 181 10.94 12.14 -6.81
CA GLU A 181 10.74 11.69 -8.18
C GLU A 181 9.32 11.13 -8.39
N ALA A 182 8.85 10.28 -7.48
CA ALA A 182 7.56 9.62 -7.59
C ALA A 182 6.37 10.60 -7.53
N TRP A 183 6.43 11.61 -6.65
CA TRP A 183 5.26 12.43 -6.33
C TRP A 183 5.26 13.82 -6.96
N SER A 184 6.33 14.21 -7.67
CA SER A 184 6.43 15.53 -8.31
C SER A 184 5.76 15.64 -9.68
N ASP A 185 5.25 14.55 -10.29
CA ASP A 185 4.44 14.68 -11.51
C ASP A 185 3.23 15.60 -11.24
N PRO A 186 3.00 16.68 -12.00
CA PRO A 186 1.98 17.67 -11.66
C PRO A 186 0.57 17.10 -11.51
N ALA A 187 0.21 16.09 -12.31
CA ALA A 187 -1.11 15.48 -12.23
C ALA A 187 -1.24 14.62 -10.96
N VAL A 188 -0.18 13.87 -10.62
CA VAL A 188 -0.14 13.04 -9.40
C VAL A 188 -0.07 13.93 -8.15
N ARG A 189 0.78 14.95 -8.13
CA ARG A 189 0.87 15.94 -7.05
C ARG A 189 -0.48 16.60 -6.77
N TRP A 190 -1.20 17.00 -7.83
CA TRP A 190 -2.54 17.55 -7.69
C TRP A 190 -3.56 16.53 -7.15
N LEU A 191 -3.54 15.29 -7.65
CA LEU A 191 -4.42 14.23 -7.16
C LEU A 191 -4.21 13.99 -5.67
N LEU A 192 -2.96 13.86 -5.25
CA LEU A 192 -2.56 13.65 -3.86
C LEU A 192 -2.91 14.86 -2.97
N SER A 193 -2.92 16.07 -3.50
CA SER A 193 -3.39 17.27 -2.78
C SER A 193 -4.91 17.32 -2.62
N THR A 194 -5.66 16.55 -3.42
CA THR A 194 -7.12 16.69 -3.53
C THR A 194 -7.88 15.52 -2.93
N LEU A 195 -7.30 14.31 -2.96
CA LEU A 195 -7.91 13.11 -2.41
C LEU A 195 -7.20 12.68 -1.13
N PRO A 196 -7.94 12.37 -0.03
CA PRO A 196 -7.32 11.77 1.15
C PRO A 196 -6.74 10.41 0.76
N THR A 197 -5.41 10.31 0.88
CA THR A 197 -4.65 9.16 0.40
C THR A 197 -4.15 8.30 1.56
N SER A 198 -4.61 7.05 1.57
CA SER A 198 -4.17 5.98 2.47
C SER A 198 -3.12 5.12 1.76
N MET A 199 -2.06 4.71 2.45
CA MET A 199 -0.96 3.96 1.84
C MET A 199 -0.47 2.81 2.72
N ILE A 200 0.02 1.74 2.11
CA ILE A 200 0.89 0.74 2.75
C ILE A 200 2.03 0.42 1.79
N PHE A 201 3.23 0.18 2.31
CA PHE A 201 4.39 -0.24 1.49
C PHE A 201 4.27 -1.70 1.01
N ASP A 202 5.07 -2.03 0.00
CA ASP A 202 5.44 -3.40 -0.33
C ASP A 202 6.97 -3.61 -0.18
N ASP A 203 7.51 -4.64 -0.80
CA ASP A 203 8.94 -4.89 -0.83
C ASP A 203 9.73 -3.85 -1.61
N HIS A 204 9.33 -3.40 -2.80
CA HIS A 204 10.16 -2.45 -3.56
C HIS A 204 10.31 -1.08 -2.88
N ASP A 205 9.45 -0.74 -1.91
CA ASP A 205 9.65 0.40 -1.01
C ASP A 205 10.91 0.24 -0.12
N VAL A 206 11.42 -0.98 0.03
CA VAL A 206 12.64 -1.31 0.77
C VAL A 206 13.66 -1.95 -0.17
N ARG A 207 13.36 -3.15 -0.66
CA ARG A 207 14.10 -3.92 -1.66
C ARG A 207 13.24 -5.12 -2.05
N ASP A 208 13.20 -5.48 -3.32
CA ASP A 208 12.68 -6.75 -3.83
C ASP A 208 12.94 -7.93 -2.88
N ASP A 209 11.89 -8.74 -2.65
CA ASP A 209 11.89 -9.92 -1.78
C ASP A 209 12.00 -9.60 -0.27
N TRP A 210 11.80 -8.34 0.15
CA TRP A 210 11.95 -7.92 1.55
C TRP A 210 11.10 -8.76 2.49
N ASN A 211 11.78 -9.37 3.48
CA ASN A 211 11.22 -10.28 4.47
C ASN A 211 10.53 -11.52 3.87
N THR A 212 10.96 -12.02 2.70
CA THR A 212 10.46 -13.29 2.11
C THR A 212 10.66 -14.50 3.03
N SER A 213 11.81 -14.55 3.73
CA SER A 213 12.15 -15.64 4.66
C SER A 213 13.24 -15.30 5.67
N GLN A 214 13.43 -16.18 6.66
CA GLN A 214 14.54 -16.09 7.62
C GLN A 214 15.91 -16.22 6.92
N ALA A 215 16.01 -17.05 5.89
CA ALA A 215 17.26 -17.26 5.16
C ALA A 215 17.65 -15.97 4.42
N TRP A 216 16.68 -15.33 3.77
CA TRP A 216 16.88 -14.03 3.13
C TRP A 216 17.29 -12.95 4.14
N ARG A 217 16.62 -12.87 5.31
CA ARG A 217 16.99 -11.91 6.37
C ARG A 217 18.43 -12.12 6.85
N ALA A 218 18.85 -13.37 7.02
CA ALA A 218 20.21 -13.70 7.42
C ALA A 218 21.25 -13.34 6.35
N GLU A 219 20.90 -13.50 5.06
CA GLU A 219 21.76 -13.09 3.93
C GLU A 219 21.92 -11.57 3.87
N MET A 220 20.82 -10.82 3.93
CA MET A 220 20.86 -9.37 3.92
C MET A 220 21.60 -8.80 5.13
N ALA A 221 21.36 -9.35 6.33
CA ALA A 221 22.07 -8.96 7.55
C ALA A 221 23.59 -9.22 7.50
N ALA A 222 24.06 -10.12 6.62
CA ALA A 222 25.49 -10.36 6.41
C ALA A 222 26.15 -9.34 5.48
N THR A 223 25.36 -8.54 4.75
CA THR A 223 25.88 -7.46 3.91
C THR A 223 26.25 -6.23 4.76
N SER A 224 27.23 -5.45 4.32
CA SER A 224 27.68 -4.26 5.05
C SER A 224 26.75 -3.05 4.90
N TRP A 225 25.89 -3.04 3.88
CA TRP A 225 25.06 -1.88 3.52
C TRP A 225 23.61 -2.01 4.00
N TRP A 226 23.12 -3.23 4.25
CA TRP A 226 21.73 -3.46 4.67
C TRP A 226 21.27 -2.65 5.89
N PRO A 227 22.05 -2.52 6.98
CA PRO A 227 21.61 -1.77 8.16
C PRO A 227 21.27 -0.30 7.87
N GLU A 228 22.00 0.34 6.96
CA GLU A 228 21.70 1.73 6.60
C GLU A 228 20.46 1.82 5.71
N ARG A 229 20.33 0.91 4.75
CA ARG A 229 19.18 0.88 3.86
C ARG A 229 17.87 0.65 4.60
N ILE A 230 17.79 -0.36 5.46
CA ILE A 230 16.56 -0.67 6.19
C ILE A 230 16.14 0.47 7.11
N ARG A 231 17.11 1.17 7.72
CA ARG A 231 16.84 2.40 8.49
C ARG A 231 16.27 3.49 7.60
N GLY A 232 16.95 3.78 6.48
CA GLY A 232 16.49 4.77 5.51
C GLY A 232 15.05 4.52 5.08
N ALA A 233 14.75 3.28 4.69
CA ALA A 233 13.45 2.86 4.18
C ALA A 233 12.33 3.02 5.22
N LEU A 234 12.55 2.55 6.46
CA LEU A 234 11.54 2.63 7.52
C LEU A 234 11.34 4.06 8.02
N VAL A 235 12.40 4.87 8.09
CA VAL A 235 12.29 6.30 8.43
C VAL A 235 11.53 7.03 7.32
N SER A 236 11.89 6.84 6.05
CA SER A 236 11.17 7.48 4.94
C SER A 236 9.72 7.01 4.86
N TYR A 237 9.45 5.72 5.04
CA TYR A 237 8.08 5.20 5.05
C TYR A 237 7.25 5.83 6.18
N TRP A 238 7.84 5.98 7.38
CA TRP A 238 7.16 6.63 8.49
C TRP A 238 6.74 8.07 8.14
N ILE A 239 7.67 8.86 7.60
CA ILE A 239 7.45 10.29 7.26
C ILE A 239 6.49 10.46 6.07
N TYR A 240 6.81 9.83 4.94
CA TYR A 240 6.13 10.07 3.67
C TYR A 240 4.77 9.36 3.60
N GLN A 241 4.66 8.14 4.16
CA GLN A 241 3.45 7.32 4.02
C GLN A 241 2.67 7.16 5.34
N HIS A 242 3.29 6.62 6.40
CA HIS A 242 2.57 6.15 7.59
C HIS A 242 1.93 7.26 8.41
N LEU A 243 2.63 8.38 8.65
CA LEU A 243 2.08 9.49 9.44
C LEU A 243 0.73 9.98 8.91
N GLY A 244 0.59 10.04 7.58
CA GLY A 244 -0.68 10.42 6.95
C GLY A 244 -1.79 9.37 7.07
N ASN A 245 -1.45 8.14 7.42
CA ASN A 245 -2.39 7.06 7.69
C ASN A 245 -2.92 7.07 9.13
N LEU A 246 -2.60 8.08 9.95
CA LEU A 246 -3.17 8.24 11.29
C LEU A 246 -4.20 9.38 11.30
N GLY A 247 -5.31 9.20 11.99
CA GLY A 247 -6.28 10.25 12.25
C GLY A 247 -5.82 11.18 13.39
N PRO A 248 -6.50 12.32 13.64
CA PRO A 248 -6.09 13.27 14.67
C PRO A 248 -5.94 12.68 16.07
N GLU A 249 -6.84 11.79 16.49
CA GLU A 249 -6.76 11.13 17.81
C GLU A 249 -5.57 10.16 17.89
N GLU A 250 -5.31 9.42 16.81
CA GLU A 250 -4.17 8.52 16.73
C GLU A 250 -2.85 9.29 16.76
N LEU A 251 -2.75 10.41 16.01
CA LEU A 251 -1.61 11.32 16.02
C LEU A 251 -1.38 11.96 17.40
N ALA A 252 -2.45 12.33 18.10
CA ALA A 252 -2.36 12.86 19.46
C ALA A 252 -1.83 11.81 20.46
N GLY A 253 -2.13 10.53 20.24
CA GLY A 253 -1.66 9.40 21.04
C GLY A 253 -0.28 8.86 20.64
N ASP A 254 0.21 9.17 19.43
CA ASP A 254 1.47 8.66 18.90
C ASP A 254 2.68 9.34 19.57
N LYS A 255 3.37 8.59 20.43
CA LYS A 255 4.50 9.12 21.22
C LYS A 255 5.67 9.58 20.35
N LEU A 256 5.95 8.89 19.25
CA LEU A 256 7.08 9.22 18.38
C LEU A 256 6.80 10.53 17.64
N PHE A 257 5.60 10.67 17.06
CA PHE A 257 5.17 11.88 16.40
C PHE A 257 5.16 13.08 17.35
N GLN A 258 4.61 12.92 18.56
CA GLN A 258 4.62 14.00 19.57
C GLN A 258 6.05 14.41 19.95
N GLN A 259 6.96 13.45 20.09
CA GLN A 259 8.36 13.73 20.41
C GLN A 259 9.07 14.45 19.27
N VAL A 260 8.92 13.97 18.03
CA VAL A 260 9.54 14.57 16.84
C VAL A 260 9.01 15.99 16.60
N GLY A 261 7.69 16.16 16.65
CA GLY A 261 7.02 17.45 16.39
C GLY A 261 7.31 18.55 17.41
N THR A 262 7.82 18.21 18.60
CA THR A 262 8.13 19.19 19.67
C THR A 262 9.62 19.27 20.02
N SER A 263 10.47 18.47 19.36
CA SER A 263 11.91 18.36 19.66
C SER A 263 12.67 19.67 19.49
N GLY A 264 12.34 20.46 18.44
CA GLY A 264 13.08 21.67 18.07
C GLY A 264 14.52 21.40 17.61
N THR A 265 14.86 20.15 17.29
CA THR A 265 16.18 19.70 16.82
C THR A 265 16.02 18.71 15.66
N ASP A 266 17.12 18.35 15.00
CA ASP A 266 17.15 17.23 14.07
C ASP A 266 16.83 15.90 14.79
N ASN A 267 15.87 15.14 14.25
CA ASN A 267 15.36 13.89 14.82
C ASN A 267 15.95 12.63 14.16
N ALA A 268 16.97 12.75 13.33
CA ALA A 268 17.57 11.63 12.59
C ALA A 268 17.91 10.43 13.50
N GLU A 269 18.62 10.64 14.61
CA GLU A 269 19.03 9.53 15.48
C GLU A 269 17.83 8.87 16.17
N LEU A 270 16.86 9.67 16.65
CA LEU A 270 15.63 9.16 17.24
C LEU A 270 14.87 8.24 16.27
N LEU A 271 14.77 8.65 15.01
CA LEU A 271 14.09 7.90 13.97
C LEU A 271 14.87 6.66 13.51
N ARG A 272 16.21 6.71 13.52
CA ARG A 272 17.07 5.53 13.29
C ARG A 272 16.90 4.48 14.37
N GLU A 273 16.88 4.88 15.64
CA GLU A 273 16.59 3.98 16.75
C GLU A 273 15.17 3.38 16.64
N PHE A 274 14.19 4.16 16.21
CA PHE A 274 12.85 3.66 15.93
C PHE A 274 12.85 2.63 14.80
N ALA A 275 13.55 2.89 13.69
CA ALA A 275 13.65 1.95 12.58
C ALA A 275 14.31 0.63 13.00
N ASP A 276 15.37 0.67 13.81
CA ASP A 276 15.99 -0.54 14.37
C ASP A 276 15.01 -1.35 15.23
N ARG A 277 14.16 -0.68 16.02
CA ARG A 277 13.10 -1.34 16.80
C ARG A 277 12.01 -1.91 15.91
N ALA A 278 11.63 -1.20 14.85
CA ALA A 278 10.57 -1.61 13.94
C ALA A 278 10.96 -2.82 13.08
N ASP A 279 12.22 -2.90 12.61
CA ASP A 279 12.72 -4.06 11.85
C ASP A 279 12.91 -5.30 12.74
N ARG A 280 13.36 -5.09 13.99
CA ARG A 280 13.66 -6.15 14.92
C ARG A 280 12.44 -7.03 15.21
N GLU A 281 12.64 -8.33 15.03
CA GLU A 281 11.74 -9.35 15.54
C GLU A 281 12.23 -9.81 16.92
N ALA A 282 11.35 -9.83 17.92
CA ALA A 282 11.67 -10.28 19.26
C ALA A 282 10.46 -11.01 19.85
N ASP A 283 10.69 -12.19 20.42
CA ASP A 283 9.66 -12.99 21.10
C ASP A 283 8.38 -13.24 20.26
N GLY A 284 8.53 -13.35 18.93
CA GLY A 284 7.41 -13.58 18.00
C GLY A 284 6.58 -12.33 17.67
N ALA A 285 7.09 -11.14 17.99
CA ALA A 285 6.45 -9.86 17.74
C ALA A 285 7.41 -8.86 17.05
N LYS A 286 6.81 -7.81 16.48
CA LYS A 286 7.49 -6.66 15.90
C LYS A 286 7.38 -5.46 16.83
N GLY A 287 8.38 -4.58 16.80
CA GLY A 287 8.42 -3.40 17.68
C GLY A 287 7.43 -2.30 17.31
N THR A 288 6.83 -2.37 16.12
CA THR A 288 5.92 -1.36 15.56
C THR A 288 4.81 -2.04 14.78
N ARG A 289 3.59 -1.50 14.87
CA ARG A 289 2.45 -1.88 14.03
C ARG A 289 2.28 -0.85 12.91
N TRP A 290 2.28 -1.31 11.67
CA TRP A 290 2.02 -0.45 10.51
C TRP A 290 0.58 -0.55 9.99
N SER A 291 -0.14 -1.61 10.36
CA SER A 291 -1.58 -1.76 10.09
C SER A 291 -2.42 -0.66 10.76
N TYR A 292 -3.46 -0.20 10.06
CA TYR A 292 -4.34 0.89 10.49
C TYR A 292 -5.78 0.71 9.98
N ARG A 293 -6.70 1.50 10.54
CA ARG A 293 -8.13 1.50 10.20
C ARG A 293 -8.59 2.87 9.75
N ARG A 294 -9.54 2.90 8.82
CA ARG A 294 -10.31 4.08 8.41
C ARG A 294 -11.79 3.71 8.34
N ASP A 295 -12.64 4.62 8.80
CA ASP A 295 -14.08 4.50 8.69
C ASP A 295 -14.63 5.65 7.84
N PHE A 296 -15.44 5.31 6.84
CA PHE A 296 -16.06 6.24 5.90
C PHE A 296 -17.58 6.02 5.95
N GLY A 297 -18.17 6.23 7.13
CA GLY A 297 -19.57 5.90 7.39
C GLY A 297 -19.82 4.38 7.33
N PRO A 298 -20.64 3.85 6.40
CA PRO A 298 -20.95 2.42 6.32
C PRO A 298 -19.78 1.56 5.79
N VAL A 299 -18.72 2.19 5.29
CA VAL A 299 -17.54 1.51 4.73
C VAL A 299 -16.38 1.58 5.72
N ARG A 300 -15.79 0.43 6.03
CA ARG A 300 -14.54 0.34 6.78
C ARG A 300 -13.41 -0.12 5.88
N LEU A 301 -12.28 0.58 5.91
CA LEU A 301 -11.02 0.15 5.36
C LEU A 301 -10.08 -0.28 6.49
N LEU A 302 -9.73 -1.56 6.53
CA LEU A 302 -8.74 -2.14 7.43
C LEU A 302 -7.50 -2.51 6.60
N VAL A 303 -6.40 -1.81 6.80
CA VAL A 303 -5.16 -2.05 6.05
C VAL A 303 -4.21 -2.89 6.88
N ILE A 304 -3.73 -3.99 6.30
CA ILE A 304 -2.86 -4.99 6.89
C ILE A 304 -1.48 -4.89 6.26
N ASP A 305 -0.46 -4.70 7.09
CA ASP A 305 0.95 -4.77 6.70
C ASP A 305 1.40 -6.22 6.49
N SER A 306 1.54 -6.65 5.24
CA SER A 306 1.98 -7.98 4.84
C SER A 306 3.50 -8.12 4.64
N ARG A 307 4.31 -7.14 5.03
CA ARG A 307 5.78 -7.13 4.85
C ARG A 307 6.53 -7.01 6.16
N ALA A 308 6.40 -5.89 6.87
CA ALA A 308 7.13 -5.69 8.12
C ALA A 308 6.50 -6.46 9.29
N GLY A 309 5.19 -6.74 9.24
CA GLY A 309 4.46 -7.56 10.21
C GLY A 309 4.85 -9.05 10.24
N ARG A 310 5.63 -9.53 9.26
CA ARG A 310 6.02 -10.95 9.15
C ARG A 310 6.89 -11.41 10.32
N ILE A 311 6.60 -12.61 10.82
CA ILE A 311 7.37 -13.31 11.85
C ILE A 311 8.07 -14.52 11.20
N LEU A 312 9.40 -14.51 11.22
CA LEU A 312 10.25 -15.44 10.47
C LEU A 312 11.33 -16.11 11.33
N GLU A 313 11.63 -15.60 12.52
CA GLU A 313 12.63 -16.15 13.42
C GLU A 313 12.08 -17.36 14.21
N GLY A 314 12.98 -18.11 14.85
CA GLY A 314 12.61 -19.21 15.74
C GLY A 314 11.91 -20.40 15.05
N GLY A 315 11.91 -20.48 13.72
CA GLY A 315 11.18 -21.50 12.96
C GLY A 315 9.68 -21.25 12.87
N VAL A 316 9.20 -20.09 13.31
CA VAL A 316 7.86 -19.59 13.07
C VAL A 316 7.80 -18.99 11.66
N ARG A 317 6.66 -19.15 10.98
CA ARG A 317 6.40 -18.47 9.70
C ARG A 317 4.97 -17.96 9.71
N SER A 318 4.80 -16.69 10.04
CA SER A 318 3.51 -16.01 10.02
C SER A 318 3.58 -14.75 9.19
N MET A 319 2.53 -14.48 8.42
CA MET A 319 2.40 -13.24 7.66
C MET A 319 2.34 -12.03 8.61
N ILE A 320 1.71 -12.21 9.78
CA ILE A 320 1.46 -11.16 10.78
C ILE A 320 1.74 -11.73 12.18
N GLY A 321 2.33 -10.93 13.07
CA GLY A 321 2.50 -11.27 14.47
C GLY A 321 1.18 -11.49 15.22
N GLU A 322 1.21 -12.23 16.33
CA GLU A 322 -0.01 -12.61 17.06
C GLU A 322 -0.79 -11.41 17.59
N ASP A 323 -0.10 -10.46 18.22
CA ASP A 323 -0.73 -9.26 18.81
C ASP A 323 -1.37 -8.36 17.73
N GLU A 324 -0.69 -8.20 16.59
CA GLU A 324 -1.23 -7.44 15.47
C GLU A 324 -2.41 -8.16 14.82
N PHE A 325 -2.37 -9.49 14.70
CA PHE A 325 -3.53 -10.25 14.20
C PHE A 325 -4.72 -10.12 15.16
N HIS A 326 -4.51 -10.17 16.47
CA HIS A 326 -5.58 -9.92 17.44
C HIS A 326 -6.20 -8.53 17.27
N TRP A 327 -5.35 -7.50 17.10
CA TRP A 327 -5.82 -6.16 16.80
C TRP A 327 -6.63 -6.12 15.49
N ILE A 328 -6.20 -6.81 14.43
CA ILE A 328 -6.95 -6.93 13.16
C ILE A 328 -8.33 -7.57 13.40
N GLU A 329 -8.42 -8.63 14.21
CA GLU A 329 -9.68 -9.28 14.54
C GLU A 329 -10.64 -8.34 15.30
N GLU A 330 -10.12 -7.53 16.23
CA GLU A 330 -10.89 -6.51 16.94
C GLU A 330 -11.37 -5.40 15.99
N GLN A 331 -10.51 -4.91 15.11
CA GLN A 331 -10.83 -3.82 14.19
C GLN A 331 -11.75 -4.24 13.04
N ALA A 332 -11.79 -5.52 12.69
CA ALA A 332 -12.68 -6.03 11.65
C ALA A 332 -14.14 -6.16 12.13
N GLY A 333 -14.39 -6.21 13.44
CA GLY A 333 -15.73 -6.31 14.01
C GLY A 333 -16.46 -4.97 14.14
N GLY A 334 -17.77 -5.00 14.39
CA GLY A 334 -18.62 -3.81 14.52
C GLY A 334 -19.64 -3.70 13.40
N ASP A 335 -20.51 -2.68 13.49
CA ASP A 335 -21.61 -2.47 12.54
C ASP A 335 -21.10 -1.76 11.28
N VAL A 336 -20.76 -2.53 10.25
CA VAL A 336 -20.28 -2.04 8.95
C VAL A 336 -21.03 -2.74 7.82
N ASP A 337 -21.46 -1.98 6.81
CA ASP A 337 -22.09 -2.55 5.63
C ASP A 337 -21.04 -3.13 4.68
N HIS A 338 -19.89 -2.47 4.55
CA HIS A 338 -18.84 -2.88 3.62
C HIS A 338 -17.48 -2.90 4.32
N LEU A 339 -16.91 -4.09 4.49
CA LEU A 339 -15.54 -4.25 4.97
C LEU A 339 -14.59 -4.34 3.77
N LEU A 340 -13.66 -3.40 3.68
CA LEU A 340 -12.53 -3.40 2.77
C LEU A 340 -11.28 -3.79 3.56
N ILE A 341 -10.55 -4.81 3.10
CA ILE A 341 -9.26 -5.21 3.68
C ILE A 341 -8.17 -4.87 2.68
N GLY A 342 -7.36 -3.84 2.95
CA GLY A 342 -6.19 -3.53 2.14
C GLY A 342 -4.98 -4.35 2.57
N THR A 343 -4.22 -4.92 1.65
CA THR A 343 -2.94 -5.59 1.91
C THR A 343 -2.10 -5.51 0.64
N SER A 344 -0.79 -5.37 0.75
CA SER A 344 0.06 -5.23 -0.44
C SER A 344 0.01 -6.50 -1.30
N LEU A 345 0.09 -7.66 -0.64
CA LEU A 345 0.07 -8.97 -1.28
C LEU A 345 -1.34 -9.54 -1.44
N PRO A 346 -1.67 -10.15 -2.58
CA PRO A 346 -2.99 -10.73 -2.76
C PRO A 346 -3.21 -11.96 -1.87
N TRP A 347 -4.36 -11.97 -1.18
CA TRP A 347 -4.82 -13.11 -0.40
C TRP A 347 -5.15 -14.30 -1.30
N LEU A 348 -5.92 -14.09 -2.38
CA LEU A 348 -6.36 -15.14 -3.29
C LEU A 348 -5.67 -15.06 -4.66
N LEU A 349 -4.56 -15.75 -4.79
CA LEU A 349 -3.80 -15.88 -6.04
C LEU A 349 -4.48 -16.79 -7.09
N PRO A 350 -3.99 -16.81 -8.35
CA PRO A 350 -4.31 -17.89 -9.29
C PRO A 350 -4.15 -19.25 -8.62
N THR A 351 -5.23 -20.04 -8.62
CA THR A 351 -5.35 -21.24 -7.76
C THR A 351 -4.19 -22.25 -7.89
N ALA A 352 -3.62 -22.42 -9.09
CA ALA A 352 -2.46 -23.28 -9.27
C ALA A 352 -1.19 -22.74 -8.59
N LEU A 353 -0.98 -21.41 -8.62
CA LEU A 353 0.14 -20.74 -7.96
C LEU A 353 -0.03 -20.77 -6.44
N SER A 354 -1.26 -20.58 -5.94
CA SER A 354 -1.57 -20.74 -4.51
C SER A 354 -1.18 -22.11 -3.98
N PHE A 355 -1.53 -23.20 -4.70
CA PHE A 355 -1.07 -24.54 -4.33
C PHE A 355 0.45 -24.71 -4.43
N ALA A 356 1.09 -24.11 -5.44
CA ALA A 356 2.54 -24.17 -5.61
C ALA A 356 3.26 -23.55 -4.39
N GLN A 357 2.80 -22.39 -3.93
CA GLN A 357 3.34 -21.70 -2.76
C GLN A 357 3.17 -22.54 -1.49
N SER A 358 1.99 -23.11 -1.22
CA SER A 358 1.81 -23.96 -0.03
C SER A 358 2.61 -25.27 -0.09
N ILE A 359 2.83 -25.84 -1.29
CA ILE A 359 3.72 -27.00 -1.47
C ILE A 359 5.17 -26.59 -1.17
N ASN A 360 5.61 -25.44 -1.68
CA ASN A 360 6.95 -24.90 -1.42
C ASN A 360 7.16 -24.65 0.07
N GLU A 361 6.18 -24.02 0.75
CA GLU A 361 6.23 -23.78 2.18
C GLU A 361 6.48 -25.07 2.97
N ARG A 362 5.71 -26.12 2.68
CA ARG A 362 5.92 -27.43 3.29
C ARG A 362 7.28 -28.04 2.92
N ALA A 363 7.74 -27.84 1.70
CA ALA A 363 9.03 -28.36 1.25
C ALA A 363 10.22 -27.71 1.96
N CYS A 364 10.14 -26.42 2.28
CA CYS A 364 11.17 -25.69 3.02
C CYS A 364 11.36 -26.23 4.45
N THR A 365 10.31 -26.81 5.06
CA THR A 365 10.42 -27.45 6.39
C THR A 365 11.22 -28.76 6.40
N ARG A 366 11.64 -29.27 5.24
CA ARG A 366 12.41 -30.53 5.15
C ARG A 366 13.87 -30.30 5.55
N PRO A 367 14.51 -31.24 6.28
CA PRO A 367 15.91 -31.09 6.66
C PRO A 367 16.86 -31.22 5.46
N GLY A 368 18.05 -30.62 5.60
CA GLY A 368 19.17 -30.79 4.70
C GLY A 368 18.97 -30.15 3.32
N VAL A 369 19.59 -30.75 2.29
CA VAL A 369 19.67 -30.19 0.93
C VAL A 369 18.32 -29.96 0.27
N ARG A 370 17.29 -30.76 0.62
CA ARG A 370 15.95 -30.65 0.04
C ARG A 370 15.23 -29.39 0.51
N GLY A 371 15.34 -29.06 1.79
CA GLY A 371 14.79 -27.81 2.33
C GLY A 371 15.51 -26.60 1.76
N LYS A 372 16.85 -26.64 1.70
CA LYS A 372 17.67 -25.56 1.12
C LYS A 372 17.35 -25.31 -0.36
N ALA A 373 17.16 -26.36 -1.16
CA ALA A 373 16.77 -26.22 -2.57
C ALA A 373 15.35 -25.65 -2.72
N ALA A 374 14.42 -26.04 -1.84
CA ALA A 374 13.08 -25.45 -1.82
C ALA A 374 13.09 -23.97 -1.42
N GLU A 375 13.94 -23.61 -0.45
CA GLU A 375 14.14 -22.23 0.00
C GLU A 375 14.78 -21.37 -1.10
N TRP A 376 15.79 -21.89 -1.80
CA TRP A 376 16.35 -21.21 -2.97
C TRP A 376 15.28 -20.98 -4.05
N PHE A 377 14.43 -21.99 -4.30
CA PHE A 377 13.34 -21.85 -5.27
C PHE A 377 12.24 -20.88 -4.79
N ARG A 378 12.05 -20.72 -3.48
CA ARG A 378 11.09 -19.76 -2.92
C ARG A 378 11.48 -18.34 -3.30
N GLN A 379 12.73 -17.97 -3.01
CA GLN A 379 13.27 -16.63 -3.27
C GLN A 379 13.36 -16.39 -4.79
N PHE A 380 13.84 -17.37 -5.56
CA PHE A 380 13.94 -17.23 -7.01
C PHE A 380 12.60 -17.00 -7.74
N ALA A 381 11.47 -17.42 -7.15
CA ALA A 381 10.16 -17.38 -7.80
C ALA A 381 9.13 -16.59 -6.98
N ASP A 382 9.58 -15.73 -6.07
CA ASP A 382 8.78 -14.78 -5.29
C ASP A 382 7.59 -15.47 -4.59
N LEU A 383 7.85 -16.65 -4.01
CA LEU A 383 6.83 -17.48 -3.37
C LEU A 383 6.58 -17.01 -1.93
N GLU A 384 6.07 -15.79 -1.80
CA GLU A 384 5.98 -15.09 -0.52
C GLU A 384 4.63 -14.44 -0.23
N HIS A 385 3.61 -14.77 -1.01
CA HIS A 385 2.27 -14.23 -0.80
C HIS A 385 1.55 -15.00 0.32
N TRP A 386 0.30 -14.61 0.64
CA TRP A 386 -0.49 -15.27 1.69
C TRP A 386 -0.50 -16.81 1.64
N PRO A 387 -0.62 -17.48 0.47
CA PRO A 387 -0.56 -18.95 0.40
C PRO A 387 0.79 -19.58 0.80
N ALA A 388 1.88 -18.79 0.85
CA ALA A 388 3.19 -19.19 1.37
C ALA A 388 3.32 -19.05 2.90
N PHE A 389 2.28 -18.57 3.57
CA PHE A 389 2.14 -18.41 5.01
C PHE A 389 0.82 -19.04 5.46
N ARG A 390 0.73 -20.37 5.36
CA ARG A 390 -0.57 -21.03 5.27
C ARG A 390 -1.44 -20.89 6.52
N GLU A 391 -0.84 -20.81 7.69
CA GLU A 391 -1.56 -20.60 8.95
C GLU A 391 -2.24 -19.22 8.99
N SER A 392 -1.52 -18.16 8.62
CA SER A 392 -2.05 -16.79 8.56
C SER A 392 -3.13 -16.67 7.47
N PHE A 393 -2.94 -17.31 6.31
CA PHE A 393 -3.96 -17.40 5.27
C PHE A 393 -5.27 -18.00 5.79
N ASP A 394 -5.19 -19.10 6.55
CA ASP A 394 -6.36 -19.78 7.10
C ASP A 394 -7.04 -18.99 8.21
N ARG A 395 -6.26 -18.27 9.03
CA ARG A 395 -6.81 -17.39 10.07
C ARG A 395 -7.54 -16.20 9.44
N LEU A 396 -6.97 -15.58 8.41
CA LEU A 396 -7.62 -14.48 7.69
C LEU A 396 -8.91 -14.95 7.01
N ALA A 397 -8.89 -16.13 6.38
CA ALA A 397 -10.09 -16.73 5.79
C ALA A 397 -11.24 -16.89 6.80
N LYS A 398 -10.94 -17.35 8.02
CA LYS A 398 -11.92 -17.51 9.09
C LYS A 398 -12.45 -16.17 9.61
N LEU A 399 -11.59 -15.17 9.74
CA LEU A 399 -12.01 -13.82 10.09
C LEU A 399 -12.98 -13.25 9.05
N ILE A 400 -12.60 -13.30 7.77
CA ILE A 400 -13.41 -12.82 6.65
C ILE A 400 -14.76 -13.53 6.61
N ALA A 401 -14.79 -14.86 6.71
CA ALA A 401 -16.04 -15.63 6.73
C ALA A 401 -16.96 -15.22 7.88
N ARG A 402 -16.38 -14.99 9.07
CA ARG A 402 -17.13 -14.55 10.26
C ARG A 402 -17.74 -13.16 10.06
N VAL A 403 -16.97 -12.18 9.58
CA VAL A 403 -17.51 -10.83 9.30
C VAL A 403 -18.57 -10.86 8.20
N ALA A 404 -18.34 -11.66 7.15
CA ALA A 404 -19.31 -11.83 6.06
C ALA A 404 -20.63 -12.46 6.53
N ASP A 405 -20.65 -13.20 7.64
CA ASP A 405 -21.87 -13.72 8.26
C ASP A 405 -22.52 -12.75 9.26
N ASP A 406 -21.76 -11.78 9.79
CA ASP A 406 -22.16 -10.92 10.91
C ASP A 406 -22.82 -9.60 10.45
N GLY A 407 -23.56 -9.65 9.34
CA GLY A 407 -24.42 -8.53 8.89
C GLY A 407 -23.84 -7.61 7.81
N ALA A 408 -22.58 -7.77 7.41
CA ALA A 408 -22.00 -7.05 6.28
C ALA A 408 -22.81 -7.31 4.98
N ALA A 409 -22.84 -6.34 4.08
CA ALA A 409 -23.37 -6.47 2.73
C ALA A 409 -22.31 -6.98 1.73
N SER A 410 -21.02 -6.66 1.95
CA SER A 410 -19.90 -7.31 1.26
C SER A 410 -18.59 -7.21 2.04
N VAL A 411 -17.69 -8.16 1.77
CA VAL A 411 -16.30 -8.11 2.25
C VAL A 411 -15.36 -8.19 1.04
N ASN A 412 -14.49 -7.21 0.87
CA ASN A 412 -13.61 -7.11 -0.30
C ASN A 412 -12.16 -6.92 0.15
N VAL A 413 -11.29 -7.83 -0.24
CA VAL A 413 -9.85 -7.70 -0.04
C VAL A 413 -9.27 -6.96 -1.25
N LEU A 414 -8.53 -5.88 -1.02
CA LEU A 414 -7.88 -5.04 -2.02
C LEU A 414 -6.38 -5.32 -1.99
N SER A 415 -5.74 -5.51 -3.15
CA SER A 415 -4.31 -5.86 -3.20
C SER A 415 -3.59 -5.49 -4.51
N GLY A 416 -2.27 -5.66 -4.49
CA GLY A 416 -1.32 -5.30 -5.53
C GLY A 416 -0.31 -6.39 -5.92
N ASP A 417 0.95 -5.99 -6.09
CA ASP A 417 2.18 -6.81 -6.27
C ASP A 417 2.32 -7.54 -7.63
N VAL A 418 1.30 -8.30 -8.05
CA VAL A 418 1.48 -9.35 -9.09
C VAL A 418 1.50 -8.88 -10.55
N HIS A 419 1.54 -7.57 -10.81
CA HIS A 419 1.61 -6.94 -12.13
C HIS A 419 0.56 -7.42 -13.17
N HIS A 420 -0.61 -7.86 -12.68
CA HIS A 420 -1.81 -8.04 -13.47
C HIS A 420 -3.05 -7.84 -12.59
N ALA A 421 -4.17 -7.48 -13.21
CA ALA A 421 -5.41 -7.19 -12.48
C ALA A 421 -6.43 -8.31 -12.63
N TYR A 422 -7.19 -8.59 -11.58
CA TYR A 422 -8.27 -9.58 -11.60
C TYR A 422 -9.25 -9.38 -10.44
N VAL A 423 -10.41 -9.99 -10.58
CA VAL A 423 -11.40 -10.13 -9.52
C VAL A 423 -11.65 -11.62 -9.30
N ALA A 424 -11.48 -12.08 -8.07
CA ALA A 424 -11.79 -13.45 -7.67
C ALA A 424 -12.90 -13.47 -6.62
N ARG A 425 -13.80 -14.45 -6.73
CA ARG A 425 -14.88 -14.66 -5.75
C ARG A 425 -14.56 -15.87 -4.89
N ALA A 426 -14.51 -15.67 -3.57
CA ALA A 426 -14.35 -16.75 -2.62
C ALA A 426 -15.64 -17.56 -2.47
N ARG A 427 -15.48 -18.86 -2.23
CA ARG A 427 -16.54 -19.87 -2.08
C ARG A 427 -16.24 -20.70 -0.86
N PHE A 428 -17.07 -20.55 0.18
CA PHE A 428 -16.91 -21.27 1.43
C PHE A 428 -17.79 -22.54 1.45
N PRO A 429 -17.41 -23.59 2.20
CA PRO A 429 -18.22 -24.80 2.34
C PRO A 429 -19.66 -24.52 2.80
N ARG A 430 -19.80 -23.57 3.74
CA ARG A 430 -21.07 -22.87 4.03
C ARG A 430 -20.88 -21.45 3.53
N GLU A 431 -21.63 -21.06 2.51
CA GLU A 431 -21.56 -19.70 1.99
C GLU A 431 -22.01 -18.71 3.09
N PRO A 432 -21.21 -17.67 3.35
CA PRO A 432 -21.60 -16.63 4.29
C PRO A 432 -22.76 -15.78 3.73
N ALA A 433 -23.41 -15.01 4.61
CA ALA A 433 -24.51 -14.13 4.23
C ALA A 433 -24.10 -13.08 3.16
N ALA A 434 -22.90 -12.49 3.31
CA ALA A 434 -22.33 -11.53 2.39
C ALA A 434 -21.36 -12.22 1.40
N PRO A 435 -21.34 -11.83 0.12
CA PRO A 435 -20.29 -12.28 -0.78
C PRO A 435 -18.92 -11.71 -0.41
N VAL A 436 -17.89 -12.49 -0.72
CA VAL A 436 -16.49 -12.18 -0.43
C VAL A 436 -15.69 -12.16 -1.73
N HIS A 437 -14.95 -11.06 -1.95
CA HIS A 437 -14.13 -10.88 -3.15
C HIS A 437 -12.68 -10.53 -2.81
N GLN A 438 -11.80 -10.90 -3.73
CA GLN A 438 -10.45 -10.39 -3.86
C GLN A 438 -10.40 -9.51 -5.10
N LEU A 439 -9.99 -8.25 -4.93
CA LEU A 439 -9.83 -7.25 -5.96
C LEU A 439 -8.34 -6.91 -6.05
N THR A 440 -7.67 -7.36 -7.11
CA THR A 440 -6.24 -7.10 -7.31
C THR A 440 -6.07 -6.15 -8.48
N CYS A 441 -5.39 -5.02 -8.24
CA CYS A 441 -5.13 -3.99 -9.24
C CYS A 441 -3.65 -3.61 -9.24
N SER A 442 -2.90 -4.28 -10.11
CA SER A 442 -1.49 -4.02 -10.39
C SER A 442 -1.24 -4.30 -11.88
N PRO A 443 -0.39 -3.53 -12.58
CA PRO A 443 0.29 -2.33 -12.11
C PRO A 443 -0.47 -1.04 -12.45
N MET A 444 -0.19 0.05 -11.72
CA MET A 444 -0.59 1.40 -12.12
C MET A 444 0.37 1.99 -13.16
N HIS A 445 1.65 1.62 -13.10
CA HIS A 445 2.66 2.01 -14.09
C HIS A 445 3.83 1.03 -14.02
N ASN A 446 3.69 -0.13 -14.66
CA ASN A 446 4.75 -1.14 -14.78
C ASN A 446 4.45 -2.08 -15.95
N THR A 447 5.39 -2.94 -16.32
CA THR A 447 5.15 -3.97 -17.34
C THR A 447 5.70 -5.31 -16.93
N VAL A 448 5.07 -6.34 -17.46
CA VAL A 448 5.58 -7.71 -17.41
C VAL A 448 5.91 -8.19 -18.81
N PRO A 449 6.96 -9.02 -18.96
CA PRO A 449 7.26 -9.66 -20.24
C PRO A 449 6.05 -10.41 -20.77
N TRP A 450 5.80 -10.33 -22.08
CA TRP A 450 4.59 -10.88 -22.72
C TRP A 450 4.34 -12.37 -22.45
N TYR A 451 5.39 -13.15 -22.17
CA TYR A 451 5.26 -14.57 -21.86
C TYR A 451 4.66 -14.82 -20.47
N MET A 452 4.84 -13.90 -19.52
CA MET A 452 4.25 -13.97 -18.19
C MET A 452 2.72 -13.91 -18.26
N ASN A 453 2.16 -13.17 -19.22
CA ASN A 453 0.71 -13.14 -19.45
C ASN A 453 0.13 -14.54 -19.70
N ARG A 454 0.89 -15.43 -20.35
CA ARG A 454 0.49 -16.83 -20.56
C ARG A 454 0.56 -17.63 -19.26
N VAL A 455 1.60 -17.43 -18.45
CA VAL A 455 1.77 -18.09 -17.15
C VAL A 455 0.61 -17.71 -16.22
N PHE A 456 0.29 -16.42 -16.10
CA PHE A 456 -0.82 -15.94 -15.27
C PHE A 456 -2.17 -16.49 -15.72
N ARG A 457 -2.44 -16.53 -17.04
CA ARG A 457 -3.66 -17.18 -17.57
C ARG A 457 -3.70 -18.67 -17.27
N LEU A 458 -2.58 -19.38 -17.40
CA LEU A 458 -2.48 -20.80 -17.07
C LEU A 458 -2.67 -21.08 -15.58
N GLY A 459 -2.30 -20.15 -14.70
CA GLY A 459 -2.49 -20.24 -13.25
C GLY A 459 -3.96 -20.41 -12.83
N TRP A 460 -4.91 -19.97 -13.67
CA TRP A 460 -6.35 -20.10 -13.47
C TRP A 460 -6.96 -21.37 -14.12
N SER A 461 -6.15 -22.21 -14.77
CA SER A 461 -6.63 -23.41 -15.45
C SER A 461 -7.14 -24.48 -14.47
N ARG A 462 -8.43 -24.82 -14.56
CA ARG A 462 -9.05 -25.90 -13.76
C ARG A 462 -8.28 -27.23 -13.79
N ARG A 463 -7.67 -27.58 -14.93
CA ARG A 463 -6.86 -28.81 -15.07
C ARG A 463 -5.59 -28.73 -14.24
N LEU A 464 -4.88 -27.60 -14.32
CA LEU A 464 -3.67 -27.37 -13.57
C LEU A 464 -3.97 -27.26 -12.06
N THR A 465 -5.05 -26.56 -11.70
CA THR A 465 -5.56 -26.50 -10.33
C THR A 465 -5.83 -27.90 -9.76
N GLY A 466 -6.50 -28.77 -10.52
CA GLY A 466 -6.77 -30.15 -10.10
C GLY A 466 -5.49 -30.97 -9.86
N LEU A 467 -4.50 -30.84 -10.77
CA LEU A 467 -3.19 -31.48 -10.64
C LEU A 467 -2.41 -30.95 -9.42
N MET A 468 -2.30 -29.64 -9.29
CA MET A 468 -1.57 -28.99 -8.19
C MET A 468 -2.24 -29.26 -6.84
N GLY A 469 -3.57 -29.26 -6.78
CA GLY A 469 -4.31 -29.65 -5.58
C GLY A 469 -4.10 -31.12 -5.20
N TRP A 470 -4.00 -32.03 -6.16
CA TRP A 470 -3.61 -33.42 -5.89
C TRP A 470 -2.18 -33.52 -5.35
N LEU A 471 -1.22 -32.79 -5.95
CA LEU A 471 0.16 -32.73 -5.49
C LEU A 471 0.27 -32.13 -4.08
N ALA A 472 -0.52 -31.09 -3.78
CA ALA A 472 -0.57 -30.45 -2.46
C ALA A 472 -1.01 -31.45 -1.38
N ARG A 473 -2.12 -32.18 -1.62
CA ARG A 473 -2.58 -33.24 -0.70
C ARG A 473 -1.52 -34.32 -0.50
N ARG A 474 -0.87 -34.76 -1.59
CA ARG A 474 0.20 -35.79 -1.51
C ARG A 474 1.46 -35.29 -0.81
N SER A 475 1.69 -33.99 -0.80
CA SER A 475 2.80 -33.33 -0.11
C SER A 475 2.49 -33.03 1.37
N GLY A 476 1.27 -33.33 1.83
CA GLY A 476 0.83 -33.11 3.21
C GLY A 476 0.40 -31.67 3.50
N VAL A 477 0.07 -30.87 2.47
CA VAL A 477 -0.56 -29.56 2.62
C VAL A 477 -2.00 -29.78 3.09
N ARG A 478 -2.41 -29.04 4.14
CA ARG A 478 -3.79 -29.11 4.66
C ARG A 478 -4.78 -28.57 3.62
N PRO A 479 -5.96 -29.19 3.43
CA PRO A 479 -7.01 -28.63 2.58
C PRO A 479 -7.41 -27.22 3.06
N THR A 480 -7.74 -26.33 2.12
CA THR A 480 -8.35 -25.03 2.41
C THR A 480 -9.84 -25.17 2.70
N ASP A 481 -10.34 -24.42 3.68
CA ASP A 481 -11.78 -24.28 3.96
C ASP A 481 -12.44 -23.23 3.05
N LEU A 482 -11.88 -23.01 1.86
CA LEU A 482 -12.49 -22.24 0.78
C LEU A 482 -11.90 -22.66 -0.58
N THR A 483 -12.64 -22.33 -1.63
CA THR A 483 -12.18 -22.32 -3.02
C THR A 483 -12.49 -20.95 -3.62
N TRP A 484 -11.96 -20.63 -4.79
CA TRP A 484 -12.29 -19.39 -5.47
C TRP A 484 -12.16 -19.53 -6.98
N ASP A 485 -12.95 -18.72 -7.69
CA ASP A 485 -12.93 -18.63 -9.14
C ASP A 485 -12.60 -17.20 -9.55
N CYS A 486 -11.80 -17.05 -10.61
CA CYS A 486 -11.62 -15.77 -11.28
C CYS A 486 -12.92 -15.41 -12.00
N VAL A 487 -13.55 -14.30 -11.59
CA VAL A 487 -14.80 -13.79 -12.18
C VAL A 487 -14.53 -12.69 -13.20
N SER A 488 -13.37 -12.04 -13.15
CA SER A 488 -12.89 -11.10 -14.17
C SER A 488 -11.37 -11.12 -14.24
N GLY A 489 -10.82 -11.19 -15.46
CA GLY A 489 -9.38 -11.22 -15.72
C GLY A 489 -8.81 -12.62 -15.99
N PRO A 490 -7.46 -12.79 -15.95
CA PRO A 490 -6.49 -11.75 -15.69
C PRO A 490 -6.44 -10.70 -16.82
N HIS A 491 -6.36 -9.45 -16.42
CA HIS A 491 -6.23 -8.27 -17.26
C HIS A 491 -4.80 -7.74 -17.20
N PHE A 492 -4.33 -7.16 -18.30
CA PHE A 492 -2.93 -6.74 -18.45
C PHE A 492 -2.84 -5.30 -18.93
N GLY A 493 -1.73 -4.64 -18.61
CA GLY A 493 -1.52 -3.23 -18.84
C GLY A 493 -1.88 -2.39 -17.62
N ASN A 494 -1.51 -1.10 -17.67
CA ASN A 494 -1.66 -0.20 -16.54
C ASN A 494 -3.12 0.11 -16.26
N ALA A 495 -3.51 0.03 -15.00
CA ALA A 495 -4.90 0.22 -14.58
C ALA A 495 -5.02 0.85 -13.20
N VAL A 496 -6.21 1.40 -12.95
CA VAL A 496 -6.71 1.71 -11.61
C VAL A 496 -8.05 1.01 -11.44
N MET A 497 -8.45 0.73 -10.20
CA MET A 497 -9.76 0.16 -9.90
C MET A 497 -10.53 1.09 -8.97
N THR A 498 -11.78 1.34 -9.33
CA THR A 498 -12.72 2.15 -8.54
C THR A 498 -13.73 1.22 -7.88
N LEU A 499 -13.92 1.38 -6.57
CA LEU A 499 -14.97 0.76 -5.80
C LEU A 499 -16.03 1.81 -5.50
N ASP A 500 -17.24 1.56 -5.98
CA ASP A 500 -18.42 2.40 -5.75
C ASP A 500 -19.36 1.70 -4.77
N VAL A 501 -19.78 2.41 -3.73
CA VAL A 501 -20.80 2.01 -2.76
C VAL A 501 -21.98 2.96 -2.89
N ASP A 502 -23.18 2.39 -2.83
CA ASP A 502 -24.44 3.11 -2.66
C ASP A 502 -25.31 2.33 -1.66
N GLY A 503 -25.33 2.78 -0.41
CA GLY A 503 -26.00 2.08 0.66
C GLY A 503 -25.34 0.73 0.91
N ARG A 504 -26.14 -0.33 0.81
CA ARG A 504 -25.70 -1.72 0.97
C ARG A 504 -25.38 -2.40 -0.36
N THR A 505 -25.17 -1.63 -1.42
CA THR A 505 -24.79 -2.15 -2.75
C THR A 505 -23.42 -1.64 -3.13
N ALA A 506 -22.61 -2.50 -3.75
CA ALA A 506 -21.25 -2.14 -4.13
C ALA A 506 -20.85 -2.72 -5.50
N TRP A 507 -20.00 -1.99 -6.21
CA TRP A 507 -19.44 -2.37 -7.52
C TRP A 507 -17.94 -2.08 -7.56
N ALA A 508 -17.20 -2.89 -8.30
CA ALA A 508 -15.82 -2.62 -8.69
C ALA A 508 -15.75 -2.41 -10.20
N THR A 509 -15.21 -1.27 -10.62
CA THR A 509 -14.95 -0.95 -12.03
C THR A 509 -13.46 -0.79 -12.23
N MET A 510 -12.90 -1.59 -13.14
CA MET A 510 -11.48 -1.48 -13.50
C MET A 510 -11.33 -0.62 -14.75
N GLN A 511 -10.41 0.32 -14.69
CA GLN A 511 -10.15 1.27 -15.78
C GLN A 511 -8.71 1.10 -16.23
N ARG A 512 -8.52 0.78 -17.49
CA ARG A 512 -7.19 0.55 -18.09
C ARG A 512 -6.79 1.74 -18.94
N THR A 513 -5.50 2.05 -19.00
CA THR A 513 -4.98 3.07 -19.91
C THR A 513 -4.92 2.55 -21.35
N THR A 514 -5.28 3.41 -22.29
CA THR A 514 -5.08 3.28 -23.73
C THR A 514 -4.43 4.56 -24.27
N ASP A 515 -4.07 4.58 -25.55
CA ASP A 515 -3.56 5.79 -26.21
C ASP A 515 -4.53 6.99 -26.10
N ASP A 516 -5.85 6.71 -25.99
CA ASP A 516 -6.92 7.71 -25.88
C ASP A 516 -7.31 8.06 -24.43
N GLY A 517 -6.64 7.48 -23.42
CA GLY A 517 -6.89 7.71 -22.00
C GLY A 517 -7.43 6.50 -21.25
N LEU A 518 -8.17 6.72 -20.15
CA LEU A 518 -8.74 5.63 -19.34
C LEU A 518 -10.06 5.12 -19.94
N VAL A 519 -10.15 3.80 -20.12
CA VAL A 519 -11.37 3.11 -20.56
C VAL A 519 -11.81 2.07 -19.53
N ASP A 520 -13.12 1.95 -19.34
CA ASP A 520 -13.68 0.92 -18.47
C ASP A 520 -13.49 -0.46 -19.13
N GLU A 521 -12.73 -1.33 -18.49
CA GLU A 521 -12.41 -2.67 -18.99
C GLU A 521 -13.39 -3.72 -18.43
N THR A 522 -13.80 -3.57 -17.18
CA THR A 522 -14.78 -4.46 -16.53
C THR A 522 -15.50 -3.76 -15.38
N SER A 523 -16.74 -4.17 -15.12
CA SER A 523 -17.50 -3.76 -13.93
C SER A 523 -18.19 -4.99 -13.33
N ILE A 524 -18.00 -5.19 -12.01
CA ILE A 524 -18.48 -6.36 -11.27
C ILE A 524 -19.28 -5.89 -10.06
N ARG A 525 -20.46 -6.48 -9.85
CA ARG A 525 -21.25 -6.27 -8.63
C ARG A 525 -20.68 -7.10 -7.49
N LEU A 526 -20.51 -6.49 -6.32
CA LEU A 526 -19.84 -7.06 -5.16
C LEU A 526 -20.81 -7.50 -4.04
N THR A 527 -22.12 -7.36 -4.23
CA THR A 527 -23.20 -7.68 -3.26
C THR A 527 -24.22 -8.64 -3.84
#